data_AF-A0A7V5GYE9-F1
#
_entry.id   AF-A0A7V5GYE9-F1
#
_cell.length_a   1.000
_cell.length_b   1.000
_cell.length_c   1.000
_cell.angle_alpha   90.00
_cell.angle_beta   90.00
_cell.angle_gamma   90.00
#
_symmetry.space_group_name_H-M   'P 1'
#
loop_
_entity.id
_entity.type
_entity.pdbx_description
1 polymer ?
#
loop_
_entity_poly.entity_id
_entity_poly.type
_entity_poly.pdbx_seq_one_letter_code
_entity_poly.pdbx_strand_id
1 'polypeptide(L)'
;MKRRTVLLAVIILFLFAGTATASPARVGSVFADTYSAFSPLYALYKAYANFLFSGFEVVVPEGLEQACSHLQESLETLQMELITQTDSQRVEQVTRLAHLRQGMSIFCQTYSLTIEMIVHPPAGDTDPLQIAADRGLFAAISDKNKALEGLFASTLDSYSDHAKWVFAVSFSMRTILNQHDLSRLDSSLREILLGPDDAPYPPGIVPSDLLSEVQRLAGLVGGKLDRDQADLAIALARRIYDYLMR
;
A
#
# COMPACT_ATOMS: atom_id res chain seq x y z
N MET A 1 -43.75 28.20 -20.69
CA MET A 1 -43.23 27.28 -19.64
C MET A 1 -42.18 26.29 -20.15
N LYS A 2 -42.26 25.74 -21.38
CA LYS A 2 -41.30 24.74 -21.90
C LYS A 2 -39.81 25.17 -21.99
N ARG A 3 -39.50 26.46 -22.19
CA ARG A 3 -38.11 26.96 -22.28
C ARG A 3 -37.36 27.00 -20.94
N ARG A 4 -38.06 27.21 -19.82
CA ARG A 4 -37.43 27.24 -18.48
C ARG A 4 -37.03 25.84 -18.00
N THR A 5 -37.81 24.82 -18.35
CA THR A 5 -37.53 23.42 -18.00
C THR A 5 -36.33 22.85 -18.76
N VAL A 6 -36.15 23.24 -20.03
CA VAL A 6 -34.97 22.82 -20.82
C VAL A 6 -33.69 23.48 -20.30
N LEU A 7 -33.74 24.75 -19.91
CA LEU A 7 -32.58 25.44 -19.34
C LEU A 7 -32.15 24.85 -17.98
N LEU A 8 -33.11 24.48 -17.14
CA LEU A 8 -32.85 23.82 -15.85
C LEU A 8 -32.26 22.42 -16.03
N ALA A 9 -32.72 21.65 -17.02
CA ALA A 9 -32.18 20.33 -17.32
C ALA A 9 -30.72 20.39 -17.81
N VAL A 10 -30.37 21.40 -18.61
CA VAL A 10 -28.97 21.62 -19.07
C VAL A 10 -28.07 22.07 -17.92
N ILE A 11 -28.55 22.93 -17.01
CA ILE A 11 -27.78 23.36 -15.84
C ILE A 11 -27.55 22.20 -14.86
N ILE A 12 -28.54 21.32 -14.67
CA ILE A 12 -28.40 20.10 -13.85
C ILE A 12 -27.42 19.11 -14.49
N LEU A 13 -27.44 18.94 -15.82
CA LEU A 13 -26.47 18.12 -16.56
C LEU A 13 -25.03 18.68 -16.47
N PHE A 14 -24.85 20.00 -16.42
CA PHE A 14 -23.53 20.61 -16.21
C PHE A 14 -23.08 20.60 -14.74
N LEU A 15 -23.99 20.60 -13.77
CA LEU A 15 -23.65 20.48 -12.34
C LEU A 15 -23.26 19.06 -11.92
N PHE A 16 -23.69 18.03 -12.67
CA PHE A 16 -23.26 16.64 -12.46
C PHE A 16 -22.02 16.24 -13.29
N ALA A 17 -21.42 17.17 -14.05
CA ALA A 17 -20.15 16.96 -14.73
C ALA A 17 -18.93 17.29 -13.84
N GLY A 18 -19.12 17.37 -12.52
CA GLY A 18 -18.05 17.08 -11.58
C GLY A 18 -17.74 15.59 -11.65
N THR A 19 -17.10 15.14 -12.73
CA THR A 19 -16.48 13.82 -12.77
C THR A 19 -15.60 13.75 -11.54
N ALA A 20 -15.94 12.89 -10.58
CA ALA A 20 -14.97 12.44 -9.61
C ALA A 20 -13.85 11.82 -10.44
N THR A 21 -12.81 12.59 -10.73
CA THR A 21 -11.68 12.12 -11.52
C THR A 21 -11.04 11.04 -10.68
N ALA A 22 -11.23 9.79 -11.10
CA ALA A 22 -10.57 8.65 -10.49
C ALA A 22 -9.08 8.97 -10.39
N SER A 23 -8.55 9.09 -9.17
CA SER A 23 -7.16 9.49 -8.93
C SER A 23 -6.33 8.25 -8.63
N PRO A 24 -5.48 7.79 -9.57
CA PRO A 24 -4.58 6.67 -9.32
C PRO A 24 -3.71 6.90 -8.08
N ALA A 25 -3.41 8.16 -7.76
CA ALA A 25 -2.65 8.54 -6.57
C ALA A 25 -3.36 8.11 -5.28
N ARG A 26 -4.68 8.33 -5.18
CA ARG A 26 -5.45 7.94 -3.98
C ARG A 26 -5.43 6.44 -3.77
N VAL A 27 -5.65 5.65 -4.81
CA VAL A 27 -5.61 4.19 -4.69
C VAL A 27 -4.18 3.73 -4.35
N GLY A 28 -3.15 4.27 -4.99
CA GLY A 28 -1.75 3.97 -4.65
C GLY A 28 -1.42 4.25 -3.18
N SER A 29 -1.89 5.39 -2.67
CA SER A 29 -1.71 5.74 -1.25
C SER A 29 -2.43 4.79 -0.30
N VAL A 30 -3.68 4.43 -0.61
CA VAL A 30 -4.42 3.52 0.26
C VAL A 30 -3.84 2.10 0.21
N PHE A 31 -3.29 1.65 -0.92
CA PHE A 31 -2.48 0.44 -0.95
C PHE A 31 -1.28 0.54 0.00
N ALA A 32 -0.55 1.66 0.01
CA ALA A 32 0.58 1.81 0.94
C ALA A 32 0.15 1.71 2.40
N ASP A 33 -1.03 2.24 2.74
CA ASP A 33 -1.63 2.09 4.08
C ASP A 33 -2.02 0.63 4.35
N THR A 34 -2.57 -0.09 3.37
CA THR A 34 -2.91 -1.53 3.51
C THR A 34 -1.67 -2.39 3.71
N TYR A 35 -0.59 -2.14 2.98
CA TYR A 35 0.68 -2.84 3.16
C TYR A 35 1.31 -2.50 4.52
N SER A 36 1.20 -1.26 4.98
CA SER A 36 1.66 -0.85 6.30
C SER A 36 0.86 -1.54 7.42
N ALA A 37 -0.46 -1.67 7.26
CA ALA A 37 -1.31 -2.39 8.21
C ALA A 37 -1.02 -3.90 8.24
N PHE A 38 -0.63 -4.49 7.10
CA PHE A 38 -0.25 -5.91 7.02
C PHE A 38 1.19 -6.18 7.46
N SER A 39 2.06 -5.15 7.53
CA SER A 39 3.49 -5.34 7.73
C SER A 39 3.86 -6.08 9.03
N PRO A 40 3.18 -5.92 10.19
CA PRO A 40 3.52 -6.68 11.39
C PRO A 40 3.33 -8.20 11.21
N LEU A 41 2.26 -8.62 10.53
CA LEU A 41 2.01 -10.04 10.23
C LEU A 41 3.11 -10.59 9.31
N TYR A 42 3.46 -9.84 8.26
CA TYR A 42 4.48 -10.30 7.33
C TYR A 42 5.90 -10.28 7.93
N ALA A 43 6.19 -9.31 8.81
CA ALA A 43 7.44 -9.27 9.58
C ALA A 43 7.57 -10.49 10.49
N LEU A 44 6.48 -10.91 11.14
CA LEU A 44 6.43 -12.11 11.97
C LEU A 44 6.74 -13.36 11.11
N TYR A 45 6.13 -13.47 9.92
CA TYR A 45 6.44 -14.53 8.96
C TYR A 45 7.94 -14.56 8.58
N LYS A 46 8.53 -13.40 8.27
CA LYS A 46 9.96 -13.31 7.93
C LYS A 46 10.85 -13.66 9.12
N ALA A 47 10.52 -13.19 10.32
CA ALA A 47 11.27 -13.51 11.53
C ALA A 47 11.28 -15.02 11.79
N TYR A 48 10.12 -15.68 11.65
CA TYR A 48 10.03 -17.13 11.79
C TYR A 48 10.78 -17.89 10.68
N ALA A 49 10.71 -17.43 9.43
CA ALA A 49 11.50 -18.02 8.35
C ALA A 49 13.01 -17.89 8.64
N ASN A 50 13.49 -16.74 9.11
CA ASN A 50 14.88 -16.53 9.49
C ASN A 50 15.30 -17.43 10.66
N PHE A 51 14.42 -17.65 11.63
CA PHE A 51 14.64 -18.62 12.70
C PHE A 51 14.85 -20.04 12.15
N LEU A 52 13.95 -20.51 11.28
CA LEU A 52 14.04 -21.86 10.71
C LEU A 52 15.29 -22.07 9.85
N PHE A 53 15.67 -21.09 9.04
CA PHE A 53 16.75 -21.27 8.05
C PHE A 53 18.11 -20.75 8.50
N SER A 54 18.16 -19.85 9.47
CA SER A 54 19.40 -19.19 9.91
C SER A 54 19.60 -19.20 11.41
N GLY A 55 18.64 -19.72 12.19
CA GLY A 55 18.73 -19.81 13.65
C GLY A 55 18.65 -18.47 14.37
N PHE A 56 18.22 -17.39 13.69
CA PHE A 56 18.02 -16.10 14.33
C PHE A 56 16.82 -16.13 15.26
N GLU A 57 16.94 -15.49 16.42
CA GLU A 57 15.82 -15.37 17.35
C GLU A 57 14.64 -14.62 16.71
N VAL A 58 13.42 -15.08 16.99
CA VAL A 58 12.20 -14.43 16.51
C VAL A 58 11.90 -13.24 17.41
N VAL A 59 12.10 -12.04 16.86
CA VAL A 59 11.62 -10.80 17.48
C VAL A 59 10.16 -10.59 17.09
N VAL A 60 9.27 -10.52 18.07
CA VAL A 60 7.85 -10.22 17.85
C VAL A 60 7.72 -8.77 17.34
N PRO A 61 7.15 -8.55 16.14
CA PRO A 61 7.01 -7.21 15.58
C PRO A 61 6.06 -6.33 16.40
N GLU A 62 6.38 -5.05 16.51
CA GLU A 62 5.47 -4.05 17.07
C GLU A 62 4.17 -3.97 16.25
N GLY A 63 3.05 -3.73 16.94
CA GLY A 63 1.73 -3.60 16.31
C GLY A 63 1.09 -4.92 15.85
N LEU A 64 1.71 -6.08 16.12
CA LEU A 64 1.16 -7.39 15.74
C LEU A 64 -0.24 -7.64 16.33
N GLU A 65 -0.47 -7.20 17.57
CA GLU A 65 -1.76 -7.34 18.27
C GLU A 65 -2.90 -6.61 17.53
N GLN A 66 -2.64 -5.41 17.00
CA GLN A 66 -3.63 -4.60 16.29
C GLN A 66 -3.63 -4.83 14.77
N ALA A 67 -2.73 -5.68 14.24
CA ALA A 67 -2.55 -5.84 12.80
C ALA A 67 -3.84 -6.28 12.10
N CYS A 68 -4.62 -7.17 12.73
CA CYS A 68 -5.88 -7.65 12.17
C CYS A 68 -6.97 -6.56 12.08
N SER A 69 -7.11 -5.70 13.10
CA SER A 69 -8.09 -4.61 13.07
C SER A 69 -7.68 -3.53 12.08
N HIS A 70 -6.43 -3.07 12.13
CA HIS A 70 -5.91 -2.05 11.22
C HIS A 70 -6.02 -2.49 9.75
N LEU A 71 -5.77 -3.77 9.48
CA LEU A 71 -5.86 -4.30 8.12
C LEU A 71 -7.31 -4.38 7.61
N GLN A 72 -8.27 -4.74 8.47
CA GLN A 72 -9.69 -4.74 8.10
C GLN A 72 -10.15 -3.32 7.73
N GLU A 73 -9.82 -2.32 8.55
CA GLU A 73 -10.13 -0.91 8.30
C GLU A 73 -9.46 -0.39 7.02
N SER A 74 -8.20 -0.77 6.79
CA SER A 74 -7.48 -0.35 5.58
C SER A 74 -8.06 -0.99 4.32
N LEU A 75 -8.44 -2.27 4.35
CA LEU A 75 -9.08 -2.94 3.22
C LEU A 75 -10.48 -2.39 2.92
N GLU A 76 -11.19 -1.91 3.94
CA GLU A 76 -12.46 -1.17 3.76
C GLU A 76 -12.25 0.14 3.02
N THR A 77 -11.26 0.90 3.45
CA THR A 77 -10.87 2.16 2.79
C THR A 77 -10.46 1.90 1.34
N LEU A 78 -9.67 0.85 1.09
CA LEU A 78 -9.26 0.46 -0.25
C LEU A 78 -10.46 0.09 -1.13
N GLN A 79 -11.48 -0.57 -0.56
CA GLN A 79 -12.67 -0.92 -1.32
C GLN A 79 -13.47 0.33 -1.70
N MET A 80 -13.61 1.27 -0.78
CA MET A 80 -14.26 2.53 -1.06
C MET A 80 -13.54 3.28 -2.17
N GLU A 81 -12.21 3.37 -2.13
CA GLU A 81 -11.43 4.01 -3.20
C GLU A 81 -11.51 3.26 -4.54
N LEU A 82 -11.51 1.93 -4.55
CA LEU A 82 -11.68 1.20 -5.81
C LEU A 82 -13.09 1.36 -6.40
N ILE A 83 -14.13 1.41 -5.56
CA ILE A 83 -15.52 1.61 -5.99
C ILE A 83 -15.76 3.04 -6.49
N THR A 84 -15.21 4.05 -5.82
CA THR A 84 -15.35 5.45 -6.28
C THR A 84 -14.63 5.70 -7.61
N GLN A 85 -13.69 4.82 -7.97
CA GLN A 85 -12.91 4.90 -9.19
C GLN A 85 -13.35 3.93 -10.31
N THR A 86 -14.33 3.07 -10.06
CA THR A 86 -14.82 2.12 -11.07
C THR A 86 -15.63 2.81 -12.17
N ASP A 87 -15.01 2.98 -13.34
CA ASP A 87 -15.69 2.72 -14.60
C ASP A 87 -15.93 1.20 -14.73
N SER A 88 -16.85 0.77 -15.61
CA SER A 88 -17.26 -0.64 -15.78
C SER A 88 -16.12 -1.65 -16.01
N GLN A 89 -14.90 -1.17 -16.30
CA GLN A 89 -13.71 -1.96 -16.56
C GLN A 89 -13.00 -2.49 -15.29
N ARG A 90 -13.36 -2.04 -14.08
CA ARG A 90 -12.66 -2.44 -12.83
C ARG A 90 -13.44 -3.39 -11.90
N VAL A 91 -14.49 -4.03 -12.43
CA VAL A 91 -15.33 -4.99 -11.68
C VAL A 91 -14.51 -6.18 -11.15
N GLU A 92 -13.49 -6.60 -11.90
CA GLU A 92 -12.62 -7.70 -11.48
C GLU A 92 -11.82 -7.36 -10.22
N GLN A 93 -11.22 -6.17 -10.13
CA GLN A 93 -10.45 -5.72 -8.97
C GLN A 93 -11.32 -5.60 -7.73
N VAL A 94 -12.55 -5.08 -7.87
CA VAL A 94 -13.52 -5.02 -6.76
C VAL A 94 -13.88 -6.42 -6.26
N THR A 95 -14.07 -7.37 -7.18
CA THR A 95 -14.36 -8.77 -6.83
C THR A 95 -13.18 -9.44 -6.12
N ARG A 96 -11.96 -9.25 -6.64
CA ARG A 96 -10.72 -9.74 -6.00
C ARG A 96 -10.54 -9.17 -4.60
N LEU A 97 -10.80 -7.88 -4.41
CA LEU A 97 -10.74 -7.24 -3.09
C LEU A 97 -11.83 -7.79 -2.15
N ALA A 98 -13.05 -8.03 -2.62
CA ALA A 98 -14.09 -8.65 -1.81
C ALA A 98 -13.66 -10.04 -1.30
N HIS A 99 -13.06 -10.86 -2.16
CA HIS A 99 -12.47 -12.14 -1.76
C HIS A 99 -11.31 -11.98 -0.77
N LEU A 100 -10.43 -10.99 -0.98
CA LEU A 100 -9.34 -10.70 -0.04
C LEU A 100 -9.87 -10.30 1.34
N ARG A 101 -10.88 -9.40 1.39
CA ARG A 101 -11.54 -8.97 2.63
C ARG A 101 -12.15 -10.14 3.37
N GLN A 102 -12.94 -10.98 2.68
CA GLN A 102 -13.55 -12.16 3.28
C GLN A 102 -12.47 -13.13 3.78
N GLY A 103 -11.45 -13.40 2.95
CA GLY A 103 -10.34 -14.26 3.30
C GLY A 103 -9.55 -13.74 4.50
N MET A 104 -9.41 -12.42 4.63
CA MET A 104 -8.72 -11.78 5.76
C MET A 104 -9.55 -11.83 7.04
N SER A 105 -10.87 -11.63 6.95
CA SER A 105 -11.78 -11.78 8.08
C SER A 105 -11.71 -13.20 8.66
N ILE A 106 -11.78 -14.22 7.81
CA ILE A 106 -11.65 -15.63 8.22
C ILE A 106 -10.27 -15.90 8.83
N PHE A 107 -9.19 -15.38 8.22
CA PHE A 107 -7.84 -15.49 8.76
C PHE A 107 -7.75 -14.92 10.18
N CYS A 108 -8.19 -13.67 10.37
CA CYS A 108 -8.14 -13.00 11.66
C CYS A 108 -9.00 -13.69 12.72
N GLN A 109 -10.18 -14.19 12.35
CA GLN A 109 -11.01 -14.97 13.27
C GLN A 109 -10.35 -16.30 13.67
N THR A 110 -9.71 -16.97 12.72
CA THR A 110 -9.06 -18.28 12.93
C THR A 110 -7.81 -18.16 13.81
N TYR A 111 -7.04 -17.10 13.60
CA TYR A 111 -5.71 -16.96 14.20
C TYR A 111 -5.60 -15.94 15.31
N SER A 112 -6.66 -15.20 15.67
CA SER A 112 -6.63 -14.17 16.73
C SER A 112 -5.99 -14.67 18.02
N LEU A 113 -6.48 -15.80 18.56
CA LEU A 113 -5.93 -16.40 19.78
C LEU A 113 -4.46 -16.85 19.61
N THR A 114 -4.09 -17.28 18.40
CA THR A 114 -2.72 -17.71 18.12
C THR A 114 -1.78 -16.51 18.08
N ILE A 115 -2.22 -15.40 17.49
CA ILE A 115 -1.49 -14.13 17.47
C ILE A 115 -1.36 -13.59 18.91
N GLU A 116 -2.45 -13.62 19.69
CA GLU A 116 -2.45 -13.18 21.09
C GLU A 116 -1.46 -14.00 21.94
N MET A 117 -1.39 -15.32 21.77
CA MET A 117 -0.39 -16.16 22.45
C MET A 117 1.05 -15.84 22.05
N ILE A 118 1.31 -15.36 20.84
CA ILE A 118 2.65 -14.93 20.42
C ILE A 118 3.01 -13.59 21.06
N VAL A 119 2.07 -12.65 21.10
CA VAL A 119 2.27 -11.32 21.70
C VAL A 119 2.39 -11.41 23.22
N HIS A 120 1.59 -12.29 23.84
CA HIS A 120 1.53 -12.52 25.27
C HIS A 120 1.76 -14.01 25.58
N PRO A 121 3.02 -14.47 25.53
CA PRO A 121 3.35 -15.87 25.79
C PRO A 121 2.85 -16.31 27.16
N PRO A 122 2.11 -17.43 27.27
CA PRO A 122 1.70 -17.95 28.56
C PRO A 122 2.91 -18.35 29.40
N ALA A 123 2.79 -18.22 30.72
CA ALA A 123 3.85 -18.66 31.63
C ALA A 123 3.99 -20.20 31.58
N GLY A 124 5.15 -20.71 31.14
CA GLY A 124 5.49 -22.13 31.11
C GLY A 124 6.29 -22.54 29.86
N ASP A 125 6.54 -23.84 29.70
CA ASP A 125 7.30 -24.43 28.57
C ASP A 125 6.51 -24.52 27.25
N THR A 126 5.46 -23.70 27.09
CA THR A 126 4.69 -23.68 25.85
C THR A 126 5.43 -22.84 24.82
N ASP A 127 5.79 -23.42 23.68
CA ASP A 127 6.37 -22.68 22.55
C ASP A 127 5.24 -22.13 21.64
N PRO A 128 4.90 -20.83 21.70
CA PRO A 128 3.80 -20.27 20.94
C PRO A 128 4.08 -20.26 19.43
N LEU A 129 5.35 -20.21 19.03
CA LEU A 129 5.74 -20.19 17.62
C LEU A 129 5.59 -21.57 17.01
N GLN A 130 5.94 -22.63 17.74
CA GLN A 130 5.68 -24.00 17.31
C GLN A 130 4.17 -24.25 17.16
N ILE A 131 3.35 -23.83 18.13
CA ILE A 131 1.89 -23.95 18.04
C ILE A 131 1.34 -23.18 16.83
N ALA A 132 1.86 -21.97 16.58
CA ALA A 132 1.46 -21.17 15.43
C ALA A 132 1.81 -21.82 14.10
N ALA A 133 2.98 -22.46 14.02
CA ALA A 133 3.41 -23.23 12.86
C ALA A 133 2.53 -24.46 12.63
N ASP A 134 2.27 -25.25 13.68
CA ASP A 134 1.41 -26.44 13.61
C ASP A 134 -0.03 -26.11 13.19
N ARG A 135 -0.51 -24.91 13.55
CA ARG A 135 -1.82 -24.39 13.12
C ARG A 135 -1.80 -23.74 11.73
N GLY A 136 -0.64 -23.67 11.07
CA GLY A 136 -0.49 -23.12 9.72
C GLY A 136 -0.51 -21.59 9.62
N LEU A 137 -0.29 -20.85 10.72
CA LEU A 137 -0.34 -19.38 10.73
C LEU A 137 0.58 -18.77 9.66
N PHE A 138 1.84 -19.21 9.62
CA PHE A 138 2.86 -18.65 8.73
C PHE A 138 2.56 -18.91 7.25
N ALA A 139 2.05 -20.10 6.92
CA ALA A 139 1.58 -20.41 5.58
C ALA A 139 0.42 -19.50 5.18
N ALA A 140 -0.55 -19.33 6.09
CA ALA A 140 -1.69 -18.46 5.86
C ALA A 140 -1.29 -16.97 5.69
N ILE A 141 -0.31 -16.47 6.47
CA ILE A 141 0.25 -15.12 6.27
C ILE A 141 0.86 -14.99 4.87
N SER A 142 1.68 -15.95 4.44
CA SER A 142 2.26 -15.97 3.10
C SER A 142 1.18 -15.94 2.01
N ASP A 143 0.11 -16.72 2.16
CA ASP A 143 -0.97 -16.76 1.18
C ASP A 143 -1.76 -15.45 1.12
N LYS A 144 -1.98 -14.79 2.26
CA LYS A 144 -2.58 -13.44 2.28
C LYS A 144 -1.68 -12.39 1.64
N ASN A 145 -0.37 -12.47 1.85
CA ASN A 145 0.59 -11.60 1.18
C ASN A 145 0.48 -11.74 -0.34
N LYS A 146 0.51 -12.97 -0.87
CA LYS A 146 0.37 -13.23 -2.32
C LYS A 146 -0.94 -12.71 -2.87
N ALA A 147 -2.04 -12.83 -2.13
CA ALA A 147 -3.33 -12.30 -2.55
C ALA A 147 -3.34 -10.77 -2.61
N LEU A 148 -2.70 -10.11 -1.64
CA LEU A 148 -2.53 -8.65 -1.62
C LEU A 148 -1.62 -8.16 -2.78
N GLU A 149 -0.51 -8.85 -3.03
CA GLU A 149 0.39 -8.59 -4.17
C GLU A 149 -0.33 -8.78 -5.50
N GLY A 150 -1.11 -9.85 -5.64
CA GLY A 150 -1.91 -10.11 -6.83
C GLY A 150 -2.97 -9.03 -7.07
N LEU A 151 -3.62 -8.54 -6.02
CA LEU A 151 -4.56 -7.41 -6.12
C LEU A 151 -3.84 -6.13 -6.54
N PHE A 152 -2.71 -5.80 -5.92
CA PHE A 152 -1.88 -4.65 -6.27
C PHE A 152 -1.46 -4.69 -7.75
N ALA A 153 -0.85 -5.80 -8.20
CA ALA A 153 -0.38 -5.96 -9.56
C ALA A 153 -1.53 -5.85 -10.57
N SER A 154 -2.64 -6.56 -10.34
CA SER A 154 -3.82 -6.48 -11.22
C SER A 154 -4.47 -5.09 -11.27
N THR A 155 -4.31 -4.30 -10.21
CA THR A 155 -4.80 -2.91 -10.17
C THR A 155 -3.85 -2.01 -10.94
N LEU A 156 -2.54 -2.13 -10.71
CA LEU A 156 -1.52 -1.39 -11.43
C LEU A 156 -1.60 -1.64 -12.94
N ASP A 157 -1.74 -2.90 -13.36
CA ASP A 157 -1.81 -3.31 -14.76
C ASP A 157 -3.03 -2.75 -15.51
N SER A 158 -4.09 -2.37 -14.78
CA SER A 158 -5.29 -1.77 -15.36
C SER A 158 -5.12 -0.30 -15.76
N TYR A 159 -4.03 0.35 -15.35
CA TYR A 159 -3.77 1.75 -15.63
C TYR A 159 -2.95 1.97 -16.92
N SER A 160 -3.13 3.14 -17.54
CA SER A 160 -2.21 3.65 -18.56
C SER A 160 -0.86 4.04 -17.95
N ASP A 161 0.19 4.22 -18.77
CA ASP A 161 1.55 4.46 -18.27
C ASP A 161 1.67 5.67 -17.32
N HIS A 162 1.04 6.80 -17.65
CA HIS A 162 1.03 7.95 -16.74
C HIS A 162 0.29 7.65 -15.43
N ALA A 163 -0.87 6.99 -15.51
CA ALA A 163 -1.63 6.63 -14.32
C ALA A 163 -0.91 5.58 -13.45
N LYS A 164 -0.15 4.65 -14.06
CA LYS A 164 0.74 3.71 -13.37
C LYS A 164 1.82 4.45 -12.60
N TRP A 165 2.45 5.45 -13.24
CA TRP A 165 3.44 6.28 -12.57
C TRP A 165 2.83 7.04 -11.37
N VAL A 166 1.70 7.71 -11.57
CA VAL A 166 1.00 8.44 -10.50
C VAL A 166 0.65 7.51 -9.32
N PHE A 167 0.14 6.31 -9.61
CA PHE A 167 -0.15 5.29 -8.61
C PHE A 167 1.12 4.86 -7.86
N ALA A 168 2.17 4.47 -8.59
CA ALA A 168 3.38 3.88 -8.01
C ALA A 168 4.18 4.90 -7.20
N VAL A 169 4.26 6.14 -7.67
CA VAL A 169 4.90 7.23 -6.93
C VAL A 169 4.09 7.56 -5.69
N SER A 170 2.77 7.69 -5.77
CA SER A 170 1.94 7.95 -4.58
C SER A 170 2.07 6.84 -3.53
N PHE A 171 2.02 5.56 -3.95
CA PHE A 171 2.30 4.41 -3.09
C PHE A 171 3.67 4.57 -2.41
N SER A 172 4.73 4.80 -3.19
CA SER A 172 6.09 4.91 -2.67
C SER A 172 6.26 6.07 -1.70
N MET A 173 5.71 7.24 -2.01
CA MET A 173 5.80 8.41 -1.13
C MET A 173 5.06 8.15 0.18
N ARG A 174 3.85 7.58 0.10
CA ARG A 174 3.08 7.23 1.29
C ARG A 174 3.80 6.19 2.14
N THR A 175 4.41 5.17 1.53
CA THR A 175 5.25 4.18 2.23
C THR A 175 6.42 4.86 2.96
N ILE A 176 7.12 5.80 2.32
CA ILE A 176 8.20 6.56 2.98
C ILE A 176 7.65 7.36 4.16
N LEU A 177 6.52 8.05 3.97
CA LEU A 177 5.91 8.90 4.99
C LEU A 177 5.33 8.11 6.19
N ASN A 178 5.02 6.84 6.01
CA ASN A 178 4.53 5.96 7.08
C ASN A 178 5.66 5.32 7.91
N GLN A 179 6.93 5.46 7.49
CA GLN A 179 8.06 4.91 8.24
C GLN A 179 8.39 5.79 9.45
N HIS A 180 8.58 5.17 10.63
CA HIS A 180 9.03 5.87 11.82
C HIS A 180 10.53 6.21 11.77
N ASP A 181 11.36 5.25 11.34
CA ASP A 181 12.82 5.43 11.25
C ASP A 181 13.34 5.19 9.82
N LEU A 182 13.35 6.26 9.03
CA LEU A 182 13.86 6.22 7.66
C LEU A 182 15.40 6.21 7.66
N SER A 183 15.98 5.03 7.49
CA SER A 183 17.45 4.84 7.44
C SER A 183 18.01 4.55 6.05
N ARG A 184 17.14 4.21 5.10
CA ARG A 184 17.50 3.87 3.71
C ARG A 184 16.27 3.99 2.81
N LEU A 185 16.49 4.43 1.57
CA LEU A 185 15.51 4.31 0.49
C LEU A 185 15.85 3.10 -0.40
N ASP A 186 14.83 2.33 -0.77
CA ASP A 186 14.96 1.16 -1.63
C ASP A 186 15.55 1.53 -3.00
N SER A 187 16.46 0.71 -3.52
CA SER A 187 17.12 0.94 -4.81
C SER A 187 16.14 1.06 -5.98
N SER A 188 15.01 0.35 -5.93
CA SER A 188 13.97 0.38 -6.97
C SER A 188 13.24 1.72 -7.04
N LEU A 189 13.31 2.56 -6.00
CA LEU A 189 12.62 3.84 -5.95
C LEU A 189 13.04 4.78 -7.09
N ARG A 190 14.32 4.73 -7.52
CA ARG A 190 14.78 5.54 -8.65
C ARG A 190 14.03 5.18 -9.93
N GLU A 191 13.89 3.89 -10.21
CA GLU A 191 13.20 3.41 -11.41
C GLU A 191 11.71 3.77 -11.37
N ILE A 192 11.07 3.71 -10.20
CA ILE A 192 9.68 4.16 -10.03
C ILE A 192 9.54 5.66 -10.32
N LEU A 193 10.50 6.47 -9.89
CA LEU A 193 10.45 7.92 -10.00
C LEU A 193 10.76 8.43 -11.41
N LEU A 194 11.77 7.86 -12.07
CA LEU A 194 12.38 8.40 -13.30
C LEU A 194 12.39 7.41 -14.48
N GLY A 195 12.03 6.15 -14.24
CA GLY A 195 12.18 5.05 -15.20
C GLY A 195 13.56 4.38 -15.09
N PRO A 196 13.74 3.22 -15.73
CA PRO A 196 15.04 2.56 -15.85
C PRO A 196 16.10 3.46 -16.48
N ASP A 197 17.37 3.30 -16.09
CA ASP A 197 18.48 4.12 -16.60
C ASP A 197 18.67 3.98 -18.13
N ASP A 198 18.37 2.80 -18.68
CA ASP A 198 18.44 2.49 -20.11
C ASP A 198 17.16 2.82 -20.91
N ALA A 199 16.07 3.11 -20.20
CA ALA A 199 14.76 3.42 -20.78
C ALA A 199 13.98 4.41 -19.89
N PRO A 200 14.46 5.67 -19.74
CA PRO A 200 13.80 6.66 -18.89
C PRO A 200 12.39 6.96 -19.40
N TYR A 201 11.53 7.45 -18.50
CA TYR A 201 10.16 7.80 -18.90
C TYR A 201 10.14 8.87 -20.00
N PRO A 202 9.20 8.76 -20.97
CA PRO A 202 9.06 9.77 -22.01
C PRO A 202 8.67 11.14 -21.41
N PRO A 203 8.97 12.25 -22.11
CA PRO A 203 8.60 13.58 -21.66
C PRO A 203 7.09 13.68 -21.36
N GLY A 204 6.75 14.29 -20.23
CA GLY A 204 5.37 14.50 -19.81
C GLY A 204 4.80 13.43 -18.86
N ILE A 205 5.46 12.29 -18.67
CA ILE A 205 5.08 11.34 -17.60
C ILE A 205 5.35 11.95 -16.23
N VAL A 206 6.57 12.46 -16.02
CA VAL A 206 6.95 13.21 -14.82
C VAL A 206 6.60 14.69 -15.06
N PRO A 207 5.73 15.30 -14.23
CA PRO A 207 5.40 16.72 -14.35
C PRO A 207 6.64 17.61 -14.20
N SER A 208 6.79 18.62 -15.06
CA SER A 208 7.93 19.55 -15.04
C SER A 208 8.09 20.25 -13.71
N ASP A 209 6.96 20.61 -13.10
CA ASP A 209 6.90 21.36 -11.83
C ASP A 209 7.34 20.51 -10.62
N LEU A 210 7.42 19.18 -10.81
CA LEU A 210 7.81 18.23 -9.79
C LEU A 210 9.15 17.55 -10.08
N LEU A 211 9.67 17.69 -11.30
CA LEU A 211 10.86 17.00 -11.77
C LEU A 211 12.08 17.25 -10.88
N SER A 212 12.23 18.48 -10.38
CA SER A 212 13.37 18.85 -9.53
C SER A 212 13.36 18.11 -8.19
N GLU A 213 12.19 17.98 -7.57
CA GLU A 213 11.95 17.28 -6.32
C GLU A 213 12.14 15.77 -6.51
N VAL A 214 11.60 15.23 -7.60
CA VAL A 214 11.72 13.81 -7.98
C VAL A 214 13.19 13.44 -8.20
N GLN A 215 13.94 14.24 -8.94
CA GLN A 215 15.37 14.01 -9.18
C GLN A 215 16.18 14.08 -7.89
N ARG A 216 15.89 15.04 -7.01
CA ARG A 216 16.56 15.16 -5.71
C ARG A 216 16.29 13.95 -4.82
N LEU A 217 15.05 13.45 -4.78
CA LEU A 217 14.72 12.25 -4.01
C LEU A 217 15.40 11.01 -4.59
N ALA A 218 15.39 10.85 -5.92
CA ALA A 218 16.10 9.76 -6.61
C ALA A 218 17.62 9.78 -6.40
N GLY A 219 18.20 10.94 -6.10
CA GLY A 219 19.60 11.10 -5.70
C GLY A 219 19.94 10.55 -4.32
N LEU A 220 18.95 10.35 -3.44
CA LEU A 220 19.13 9.79 -2.09
C LEU A 220 18.98 8.25 -2.06
N VAL A 221 18.63 7.63 -3.18
CA VAL A 221 18.34 6.19 -3.29
C VAL A 221 19.60 5.33 -3.20
N GLY A 222 19.49 4.16 -2.55
CA GLY A 222 20.52 3.10 -2.54
C GLY A 222 21.58 3.23 -1.43
N GLY A 223 21.65 4.38 -0.76
CA GLY A 223 22.56 4.64 0.36
C GLY A 223 21.92 4.45 1.74
N LYS A 224 22.76 4.37 2.78
CA LYS A 224 22.31 4.65 4.15
C LYS A 224 22.13 6.16 4.28
N LEU A 225 21.01 6.59 4.84
CA LEU A 225 20.72 8.00 5.09
C LEU A 225 21.24 8.40 6.47
N ASP A 226 21.92 9.54 6.54
CA ASP A 226 22.07 10.27 7.79
C ASP A 226 20.77 11.01 8.15
N ARG A 227 20.77 11.68 9.30
CA ARG A 227 19.57 12.38 9.81
C ARG A 227 19.11 13.50 8.86
N ASP A 228 20.02 14.30 8.34
CA ASP A 228 19.68 15.43 7.47
C ASP A 228 19.16 14.93 6.11
N GLN A 229 19.72 13.83 5.62
CA GLN A 229 19.26 13.15 4.41
C GLN A 229 17.88 12.50 4.59
N ALA A 230 17.61 11.91 5.76
CA ALA A 230 16.30 11.36 6.09
C ALA A 230 15.23 12.46 6.18
N ASP A 231 15.52 13.58 6.88
CA ASP A 231 14.63 14.74 6.97
C ASP A 231 14.35 15.34 5.58
N LEU A 232 15.38 15.44 4.74
CA LEU A 232 15.24 15.89 3.36
C LEU A 232 14.38 14.92 2.53
N ALA A 233 14.59 13.61 2.64
CA ALA A 233 13.82 12.60 1.93
C ALA A 233 12.33 12.68 2.30
N ILE A 234 12.02 12.81 3.59
CA ILE A 234 10.64 12.99 4.10
C ILE A 234 10.02 14.27 3.53
N ALA A 235 10.76 15.39 3.56
CA ALA A 235 10.27 16.67 3.04
C ALA A 235 10.04 16.65 1.51
N LEU A 236 10.87 15.94 0.75
CA LEU A 236 10.68 15.74 -0.69
C LEU A 236 9.50 14.81 -0.96
N ALA A 237 9.42 13.67 -0.26
CA ALA A 237 8.32 12.73 -0.41
C ALA A 237 6.96 13.37 -0.11
N ARG A 238 6.89 14.22 0.93
CA ARG A 238 5.67 14.98 1.26
C ARG A 238 5.27 15.95 0.15
N ARG A 239 6.22 16.70 -0.41
CA ARG A 239 5.93 17.62 -1.53
C ARG A 239 5.42 16.90 -2.77
N ILE A 240 6.04 15.78 -3.12
CA ILE A 240 5.63 14.92 -4.24
C ILE A 240 4.22 14.37 -3.98
N TYR A 241 3.98 13.82 -2.79
CA TYR A 241 2.69 13.30 -2.39
C TYR A 241 1.58 14.37 -2.42
N ASP A 242 1.83 15.53 -1.81
CA ASP A 242 0.87 16.64 -1.77
C ASP A 242 0.57 17.20 -3.16
N TYR A 243 1.51 17.12 -4.10
CA TYR A 243 1.27 17.48 -5.50
C TYR A 243 0.31 16.48 -6.17
N LEU A 244 0.55 15.17 -6.00
CA LEU A 244 -0.27 14.12 -6.63
C LEU A 244 -1.68 14.00 -6.04
N MET A 245 -1.89 14.51 -4.82
CA MET A 245 -3.19 14.48 -4.13
C MET A 245 -4.11 15.67 -4.42
N ARG A 246 -3.61 16.69 -5.15
CA ARG A 246 -4.40 17.85 -5.59
C ARG A 246 -5.24 17.50 -6.80
#